data_AF-A0A429IMV0-F1
#
_entry.id   AF-A0A429IMV0-F1
#
_cell.length_a   1.000
_cell.length_b   1.000
_cell.length_c   1.000
_cell.angle_alpha   90.00
_cell.angle_beta   90.00
_cell.angle_gamma   90.00
#
_symmetry.space_group_name_H-M   'P 1'
#
loop_
_entity.id
_entity.type
_entity.pdbx_description
1 polymer ?
#
loop_
_entity_poly.entity_id
_entity_poly.type
_entity_poly.pdbx_seq_one_letter_code
_entity_poly.pdbx_strand_id
1 'polypeptide(L)'
;MNPEDSASVPADPLQLVRQAWQDVLGIDAAPLDTGFFEAGGNSMLLVMLSDELSEQTGRELEVAELFRHDTVRAQARLLDPSYEPEAPAPVAAAAGRGRLLGSARRGRADSGPEQAEGSAAR
;
A
#
# COMPACT_ATOMS: atom_id res chain seq x y z
N MET A 1 36.12 18.26 15.68
CA MET A 1 34.64 18.17 15.58
C MET A 1 34.32 17.98 14.12
N ASN A 2 33.73 16.87 13.66
CA ASN A 2 32.61 16.18 14.30
C ASN A 2 32.84 14.69 14.59
N PRO A 3 32.48 14.23 15.81
CA PRO A 3 32.44 12.82 16.20
C PRO A 3 31.04 12.22 15.95
N GLU A 4 30.64 12.04 14.68
CA GLU A 4 29.29 11.53 14.35
C GLU A 4 29.29 10.39 13.31
N ASP A 5 30.45 9.86 12.95
CA ASP A 5 30.61 8.61 12.16
C ASP A 5 30.42 7.35 13.04
N SER A 6 29.70 7.47 14.15
CA SER A 6 29.17 6.31 14.86
C SER A 6 27.90 5.90 14.13
N ALA A 7 28.07 5.15 13.03
CA ALA A 7 27.07 4.25 12.49
C ALA A 7 26.75 3.17 13.53
N SER A 8 26.15 3.60 14.65
CA SER A 8 25.46 2.72 15.57
C SER A 8 24.25 2.24 14.78
N VAL A 9 24.28 0.97 14.41
CA VAL A 9 23.13 0.16 13.97
C VAL A 9 21.83 0.85 14.40
N PRO A 10 20.99 1.37 13.49
CA PRO A 10 19.86 2.18 13.90
C PRO A 10 18.93 1.30 14.72
N ALA A 11 18.94 1.49 16.04
CA ALA A 11 17.93 0.98 16.95
C ALA A 11 16.57 1.64 16.70
N ASP A 12 16.54 2.68 15.86
CA ASP A 12 15.35 3.41 15.47
C ASP A 12 14.82 2.90 14.11
N PRO A 13 13.71 2.12 14.10
CA PRO A 13 13.14 1.59 12.87
C PRO A 13 12.66 2.71 11.93
N LEU A 14 12.35 3.90 12.45
CA LEU A 14 11.99 5.04 11.62
C LEU A 14 13.18 5.50 10.79
N GLN A 15 14.35 5.64 11.41
CA GLN A 15 15.54 6.10 10.71
C GLN A 15 16.00 5.08 9.66
N LEU A 16 15.89 3.78 9.96
CA LEU A 16 16.19 2.71 9.02
C LEU A 16 15.35 2.83 7.75
N VAL A 17 14.02 2.94 7.89
CA VAL A 17 13.12 3.10 6.74
C VAL A 17 13.43 4.38 5.96
N ARG A 18 13.74 5.48 6.65
CA ARG A 18 14.07 6.75 5.98
C ARG A 18 15.32 6.65 5.12
N GLN A 19 16.37 6.00 5.61
CA GLN A 19 17.59 5.78 4.84
C GLN A 19 17.32 4.92 3.61
N ALA A 20 16.63 3.79 3.80
CA ALA A 20 16.26 2.93 2.68
C ALA A 20 15.40 3.66 1.61
N TRP A 21 14.50 4.56 2.03
CA TRP A 21 13.76 5.42 1.10
C TRP A 21 14.66 6.42 0.38
N GLN A 22 15.59 7.06 1.08
CA GLN A 22 16.51 8.03 0.48
C GLN A 22 17.39 7.35 -0.58
N ASP A 23 17.88 6.15 -0.28
CA ASP A 23 18.74 5.38 -1.18
C ASP A 23 17.98 4.89 -2.42
N VAL A 24 16.77 4.36 -2.24
CA VAL A 24 15.96 3.80 -3.33
C VAL A 24 15.31 4.88 -4.21
N LEU A 25 14.82 5.97 -3.60
CA LEU A 25 14.14 7.06 -4.33
C LEU A 25 15.13 8.13 -4.82
N GLY A 26 16.35 8.18 -4.29
CA GLY A 26 17.32 9.22 -4.60
C GLY A 26 16.88 10.63 -4.13
N ILE A 27 16.21 10.71 -2.98
CA ILE A 27 15.69 11.95 -2.40
C ILE A 27 16.50 12.38 -1.18
N ASP A 28 16.66 13.68 -0.97
CA ASP A 28 17.38 14.21 0.19
C ASP A 28 16.65 13.97 1.51
N ALA A 29 15.31 13.98 1.50
CA ALA A 29 14.51 13.82 2.71
C ALA A 29 13.28 12.95 2.45
N ALA A 30 13.19 11.83 3.18
CA ALA A 30 12.00 10.99 3.21
C ALA A 30 10.95 11.58 4.19
N PRO A 31 9.82 12.13 3.70
CA PRO A 31 8.71 12.57 4.54
C PRO A 31 8.06 11.40 5.29
N LEU A 32 7.68 11.61 6.56
CA LEU A 32 7.21 10.53 7.43
C LEU A 32 5.79 10.04 7.11
N ASP A 33 4.95 10.96 6.66
CA ASP A 33 3.50 10.79 6.50
C ASP A 33 3.04 10.86 5.03
N THR A 34 3.98 10.96 4.10
CA THR A 34 3.71 10.94 2.65
C THR A 34 3.87 9.52 2.14
N GLY A 35 2.95 9.09 1.27
CA GLY A 35 3.00 7.76 0.68
C GLY A 35 4.20 7.59 -0.26
N PHE A 36 4.71 6.36 -0.37
CA PHE A 36 5.89 6.03 -1.19
C PHE A 36 5.67 6.43 -2.65
N PHE A 37 4.48 6.19 -3.18
CA PHE A 37 4.10 6.57 -4.54
C PHE A 37 3.94 8.08 -4.72
N GLU A 38 3.51 8.79 -3.68
CA GLU A 38 3.41 10.26 -3.70
C GLU A 38 4.80 10.90 -3.65
N ALA A 39 5.76 10.26 -2.98
CA ALA A 39 7.16 10.66 -2.93
C ALA A 39 7.94 10.39 -4.23
N GLY A 40 7.31 9.81 -5.26
CA GLY A 40 7.93 9.47 -6.54
C GLY A 40 8.29 7.98 -6.71
N GLY A 41 7.90 7.14 -5.76
CA GLY A 41 8.07 5.69 -5.80
C GLY A 41 7.25 5.00 -6.87
N ASN A 42 7.67 3.80 -7.27
CA ASN A 42 6.95 2.94 -8.19
C ASN A 42 7.12 1.46 -7.79
N SER A 43 6.41 0.55 -8.44
CA SER A 43 6.41 -0.87 -8.07
C SER A 43 7.81 -1.53 -8.10
N MET A 44 8.69 -1.12 -9.01
CA MET A 44 10.04 -1.67 -9.07
C MET A 44 10.89 -1.15 -7.90
N LEU A 45 10.77 0.14 -7.59
CA LEU A 45 11.41 0.74 -6.42
C LEU A 45 10.89 0.11 -5.12
N LEU A 46 9.61 -0.26 -5.04
CA LEU A 46 9.04 -0.93 -3.87
C LEU A 46 9.61 -2.34 -3.66
N VAL A 47 9.89 -3.07 -4.75
CA VAL A 47 10.58 -4.37 -4.69
C VAL A 47 12.01 -4.21 -4.20
N MET A 48 12.73 -3.19 -4.69
CA MET A 48 14.10 -2.91 -4.20
C MET A 48 14.11 -2.48 -2.73
N LEU A 49 13.11 -1.69 -2.31
CA LEU A 49 12.93 -1.32 -0.92
C LEU A 49 12.68 -2.54 -0.02
N SER A 50 11.89 -3.52 -0.49
CA SER A 50 11.66 -4.78 0.22
C SER A 50 12.96 -5.55 0.44
N ASP A 51 13.81 -5.64 -0.60
CA ASP A 51 15.10 -6.31 -0.52
C ASP A 51 16.05 -5.60 0.46
N GLU A 52 16.22 -4.28 0.30
CA GLU A 52 17.07 -3.45 1.15
C GLU A 52 16.68 -3.53 2.63
N LEU A 53 15.39 -3.38 2.94
CA LEU A 53 14.90 -3.49 4.31
C LEU A 53 15.06 -4.92 4.86
N SER A 54 14.92 -5.93 4.01
CA SER A 54 15.10 -7.33 4.43
C SER A 54 16.56 -7.64 4.74
N GLU A 55 17.50 -7.12 3.96
CA GLU A 55 18.94 -7.23 4.22
C GLU A 55 19.35 -6.49 5.49
N GLN A 56 18.84 -5.27 5.70
CA GLN A 56 19.18 -4.46 6.88
C GLN A 56 18.59 -5.01 8.18
N THR A 57 17.40 -5.61 8.14
CA THR A 57 16.68 -6.08 9.35
C THR A 57 16.76 -7.59 9.57
N GLY A 58 17.18 -8.34 8.56
CA GLY A 58 17.14 -9.80 8.55
C GLY A 58 15.72 -10.38 8.57
N ARG A 59 14.70 -9.56 8.28
CA ARG A 59 13.28 -9.96 8.25
C ARG A 59 12.77 -9.93 6.83
N GLU A 60 12.05 -10.96 6.43
CA GLU A 60 11.41 -10.98 5.12
C GLU A 60 10.18 -10.06 5.14
N LEU A 61 10.20 -9.00 4.32
CA LEU A 61 9.07 -8.08 4.17
C LEU A 61 8.35 -8.33 2.85
N GLU A 62 7.06 -8.66 2.94
CA GLU A 62 6.25 -8.83 1.75
C GLU A 62 6.00 -7.47 1.06
N VAL A 63 6.23 -7.43 -0.26
CA VAL A 63 5.92 -6.25 -1.08
C VAL A 63 4.44 -5.83 -0.93
N ALA A 64 3.55 -6.79 -0.70
CA ALA A 64 2.12 -6.53 -0.45
C ALA A 64 1.87 -5.79 0.88
N GLU A 65 2.73 -5.96 1.89
CA GLU A 65 2.67 -5.20 3.14
C GLU A 65 3.21 -3.80 2.95
N LEU A 66 4.35 -3.64 2.28
CA LEU A 66 4.91 -2.32 1.95
C LEU A 66 3.96 -1.48 1.08
N PHE A 67 3.17 -2.14 0.22
CA PHE A 67 2.13 -1.48 -0.56
C PHE A 67 0.94 -1.02 0.30
N ARG A 68 0.55 -1.82 1.30
CA ARG A 68 -0.55 -1.48 2.24
C ARG A 68 -0.14 -0.41 3.25
N HIS A 69 1.14 -0.38 3.58
CA HIS A 69 1.76 0.52 4.54
C HIS A 69 2.79 1.36 3.78
N ASP A 70 2.31 2.27 2.95
CA ASP A 70 3.16 3.00 2.00
C ASP A 70 3.85 4.23 2.61
N THR A 71 3.69 4.51 3.91
CA THR A 71 4.40 5.62 4.58
C THR A 71 5.56 5.12 5.42
N VAL A 72 6.59 5.95 5.60
CA VAL A 72 7.76 5.64 6.44
C VAL A 72 7.33 5.21 7.85
N ARG A 73 6.40 5.96 8.45
CA ARG A 73 5.89 5.68 9.80
C ARG A 73 5.15 4.33 9.88
N ALA A 74 4.39 3.97 8.85
CA ALA A 74 3.67 2.70 8.82
C ALA A 74 4.64 1.52 8.63
N GLN A 75 5.67 1.68 7.79
CA GLN A 75 6.70 0.67 7.58
C GLN A 75 7.59 0.49 8.81
N ALA A 76 7.93 1.56 9.52
CA ALA A 76 8.67 1.49 10.78
C ALA A 76 7.93 0.63 11.82
N ARG A 77 6.60 0.73 11.86
CA ARG A 77 5.74 -0.12 12.71
C ARG A 77 5.68 -1.58 12.26
N LEU A 78 5.79 -1.85 10.96
CA LEU A 78 5.94 -3.23 10.45
C LEU A 78 7.27 -3.84 10.90
N LEU A 79 8.34 -3.03 10.91
CA LEU A 79 9.67 -3.45 11.37
C LEU A 79 9.72 -3.66 12.89
N ASP A 80 9.13 -2.78 13.69
CA ASP A 80 9.06 -2.94 15.13
C ASP A 80 7.67 -2.58 15.65
N PRO A 81 6.88 -3.54 16.17
CA PRO A 81 5.58 -3.24 16.76
C PRO A 81 5.68 -2.43 18.05
N SER A 82 6.87 -2.38 18.68
CA SER A 82 7.17 -1.56 19.87
C SER A 82 7.38 -0.08 19.51
N TYR A 83 7.59 0.22 18.22
CA TYR A 83 7.58 1.60 17.73
C TYR A 83 6.15 2.13 17.81
N GLU A 84 5.90 3.00 18.78
CA GLU A 84 4.63 3.70 18.89
C GLU A 84 4.71 4.96 18.03
N PRO A 85 4.06 4.99 16.85
CA PRO A 85 4.03 6.20 16.06
C PRO A 85 3.35 7.31 16.86
N GLU A 86 4.01 8.47 17.00
CA GLU A 86 3.39 9.70 17.49
C GLU A 86 2.34 10.17 16.45
N ALA A 87 1.16 9.55 16.49
CA ALA A 87 -0.06 9.67 15.67
C ALA A 87 -0.10 10.77 14.56
N PRO A 88 -0.70 10.47 13.37
CA PRO A 88 -2.15 10.24 13.34
C PRO A 88 -2.68 9.06 12.52
N ALA A 89 -3.75 8.50 13.09
CA ALA A 89 -4.89 7.78 12.50
C ALA A 89 -4.71 6.36 11.95
N PRO A 90 -5.69 5.47 12.24
CA PRO A 90 -5.70 4.09 11.76
C PRO A 90 -5.77 4.09 10.24
N VAL A 91 -5.04 3.18 9.61
CA VAL A 91 -5.22 2.86 8.20
C VAL A 91 -6.69 2.43 8.04
N ALA A 92 -7.53 3.35 7.60
CA ALA A 92 -8.90 3.04 7.25
C ALA A 92 -8.80 2.17 6.00
N ALA A 93 -8.77 0.86 6.23
CA ALA A 93 -9.10 -0.18 5.29
C ALA A 93 -8.71 0.13 3.82
N ALA A 94 -7.52 -0.29 3.41
CA ALA A 94 -7.31 -0.72 2.03
C ALA A 94 -8.08 -2.04 1.76
N ALA A 95 -9.33 -2.13 2.22
CA ALA A 95 -10.32 -3.04 1.68
C ALA A 95 -10.89 -2.39 0.43
N GLY A 96 -10.20 -2.57 -0.70
CA GLY A 96 -10.86 -2.53 -2.00
C GLY A 96 -10.19 -1.66 -3.05
N ARG A 97 -9.27 -2.28 -3.80
CA ARG A 97 -9.27 -2.16 -5.27
C ARG A 97 -9.07 -3.52 -5.93
N GLY A 98 -10.00 -4.41 -5.63
CA GLY A 98 -10.23 -5.69 -6.33
C GLY A 98 -11.69 -5.89 -6.75
N ARG A 99 -12.53 -4.84 -6.73
CA ARG A 99 -13.84 -4.85 -7.42
C ARG A 99 -13.74 -4.07 -8.72
N LEU A 100 -13.13 -4.70 -9.72
CA LEU A 100 -13.22 -4.27 -11.13
C LEU A 100 -13.27 -5.47 -12.10
N LEU A 101 -13.85 -6.59 -11.65
CA LEU A 101 -14.32 -7.68 -12.52
C LEU A 101 -15.71 -8.11 -12.06
N GLY A 102 -16.72 -7.29 -12.31
CA GLY A 102 -18.10 -7.64 -11.95
C GLY A 102 -19.12 -6.60 -12.37
N SER A 103 -19.51 -6.62 -13.66
CA SER A 103 -20.76 -6.14 -14.30
C SER A 103 -20.46 -5.97 -15.80
N ALA A 104 -21.16 -6.49 -16.82
CA ALA A 104 -22.47 -7.12 -17.00
C ALA A 104 -22.39 -7.87 -18.37
N ARG A 105 -23.11 -8.96 -18.68
CA ARG A 105 -24.56 -9.03 -18.88
C ARG A 105 -25.08 -10.45 -18.61
N ARG A 106 -25.86 -10.61 -17.54
CA ARG A 106 -26.82 -11.71 -17.39
C ARG A 106 -28.19 -11.17 -17.82
N GLY A 107 -28.54 -11.41 -19.08
CA GLY A 107 -29.88 -11.18 -19.60
C GLY A 107 -30.84 -12.18 -19.00
N ARG A 108 -31.75 -11.67 -18.19
CA ARG A 108 -32.83 -12.33 -17.47
C ARG A 108 -33.83 -12.94 -18.46
N ALA A 109 -34.19 -14.20 -18.22
CA ALA A 109 -35.41 -14.81 -18.70
C ALA A 109 -36.61 -14.08 -18.10
N ASP A 110 -37.52 -13.59 -18.95
CA ASP A 110 -38.85 -13.17 -18.55
C ASP A 110 -39.84 -14.27 -18.97
N SER A 111 -40.59 -14.76 -17.99
CA SER A 111 -41.52 -15.87 -18.14
C SER A 111 -42.95 -15.35 -18.24
N GLY A 112 -43.61 -15.59 -19.38
CA GLY A 112 -45.02 -15.97 -19.49
C GLY A 112 -46.09 -14.85 -19.37
N PRO A 113 -47.37 -15.23 -19.47
CA PRO A 113 -48.15 -15.17 -20.71
C PRO A 113 -49.29 -14.14 -20.64
N GLU A 114 -49.71 -13.57 -21.77
CA GLU A 114 -50.97 -12.81 -21.85
C GLU A 114 -51.75 -13.21 -23.10
N GLN A 115 -52.81 -13.99 -22.84
CA GLN A 115 -53.91 -14.28 -23.75
C GLN A 115 -54.88 -13.09 -23.77
N ALA A 116 -55.74 -13.07 -24.79
CA ALA A 116 -56.96 -12.26 -24.94
C ALA A 116 -56.75 -10.80 -25.41
N GLU A 117 -57.53 -10.22 -26.32
CA GLU A 117 -58.76 -10.59 -27.03
C GLU A 117 -59.05 -9.46 -28.05
N GLY A 118 -59.88 -9.72 -29.07
CA GLY A 118 -60.65 -8.69 -29.80
C GLY A 118 -60.14 -8.38 -31.23
N SER A 119 -60.68 -8.95 -32.31
CA SER A 119 -62.02 -8.78 -32.92
C SER A 119 -62.10 -7.67 -33.98
N ALA A 120 -62.66 -8.06 -35.14
CA ALA A 120 -63.18 -7.25 -36.25
C ALA A 120 -62.13 -6.52 -37.12
N ALA A 121 -62.23 -6.36 -38.45
CA ALA A 121 -63.20 -6.62 -39.52
C ALA A 121 -62.34 -6.69 -40.82
N ARG A 122 -62.73 -7.11 -42.02
CA ARG A 122 -64.00 -7.16 -42.73
C ARG A 122 -63.74 -7.90 -44.04
#